data_AF-A0A1C5X4X4-F1
#
_entry.id   AF-A0A1C5X4X4-F1
#
_cell.length_a   1.000
_cell.length_b   1.000
_cell.length_c   1.000
_cell.angle_alpha   90.00
_cell.angle_beta   90.00
_cell.angle_gamma   90.00
#
_symmetry.space_group_name_H-M   'P 1'
#
loop_
_entity.id
_entity.type
_entity.pdbx_description
1 polymer ?
#
loop_
_entity_poly.entity_id
_entity_poly.type
_entity_poly.pdbx_seq_one_letter_code
_entity_poly.pdbx_strand_id
1 'polypeptide(L)'
;MRYILDSRIALRSWQQVPYAYYRKGSPYAKGLKKEEFELLRSCDGKREQEADDLLETMAARGFIHPCRGEENLTDWQKYRHCENRYFPKVNWMITGKCNYNCLHCFNAADNAHP
;
A
#
# COMPACT_ATOMS: atom_id res chain seq x y z
N MET A 1 -2.65 -18.09 -19.10
CA MET A 1 -2.17 -18.69 -17.81
C MET A 1 -2.62 -17.81 -16.66
N ARG A 2 -2.90 -18.35 -15.46
CA ARG A 2 -3.35 -17.56 -14.30
C ARG A 2 -2.16 -17.01 -13.52
N TYR A 3 -2.19 -15.72 -13.18
CA TYR A 3 -1.22 -15.03 -12.34
C TYR A 3 -1.88 -14.46 -11.10
N ILE A 4 -1.12 -14.42 -10.02
CA ILE A 4 -1.55 -13.83 -8.75
C ILE A 4 -0.46 -12.93 -8.17
N LEU A 5 -0.89 -11.82 -7.56
CA LEU A 5 0.00 -10.91 -6.84
C LEU A 5 0.86 -11.62 -5.80
N ASP A 6 2.13 -11.22 -5.73
CA ASP A 6 3.04 -11.61 -4.66
C ASP A 6 2.46 -11.20 -3.29
N SER A 7 2.60 -12.09 -2.30
CA SER A 7 2.05 -11.90 -0.94
C SER A 7 2.54 -10.63 -0.22
N ARG A 8 3.64 -10.03 -0.70
CA ARG A 8 4.22 -8.81 -0.16
C ARG A 8 3.62 -7.55 -0.78
N ILE A 9 2.86 -7.64 -1.88
CA ILE A 9 2.36 -6.47 -2.61
C ILE A 9 0.89 -6.21 -2.26
N ALA A 10 0.54 -4.94 -2.06
CA ALA A 10 -0.85 -4.52 -1.86
C ALA A 10 -1.16 -3.27 -2.69
N LEU A 11 -2.21 -3.33 -3.51
CA LEU A 11 -2.60 -2.22 -4.39
C LEU A 11 -3.49 -1.21 -3.66
N ARG A 12 -3.24 0.08 -3.87
CA ARG A 12 -3.96 1.18 -3.23
C ARG A 12 -4.13 2.34 -4.19
N SER A 13 -5.18 3.12 -3.95
CA SER A 13 -5.41 4.37 -4.66
C SER A 13 -5.94 5.42 -3.69
N TRP A 14 -5.51 6.66 -3.88
CA TRP A 14 -5.93 7.85 -3.14
C TRP A 14 -6.30 8.97 -4.10
N GLN A 15 -6.90 10.03 -3.58
CA GLN A 15 -7.02 11.29 -4.33
C GLN A 15 -5.62 11.78 -4.76
N GLN A 16 -5.45 12.10 -6.05
CA GLN A 16 -4.20 12.51 -6.70
C GLN A 16 -3.08 11.45 -6.77
N VAL A 17 -3.27 10.27 -6.17
CA VAL A 17 -2.34 9.13 -6.27
C VAL A 17 -3.15 7.87 -6.62
N PRO A 18 -3.68 7.78 -7.86
CA PRO A 18 -4.63 6.75 -8.24
C PRO A 18 -4.02 5.36 -8.42
N TYR A 19 -2.71 5.28 -8.71
CA TYR A 19 -2.03 4.04 -9.06
C TYR A 19 -0.82 3.84 -8.16
N ALA A 20 -1.00 3.07 -7.08
CA ALA A 20 0.07 2.86 -6.12
C ALA A 20 0.04 1.46 -5.50
N TYR A 21 1.17 1.08 -4.92
CA TYR A 21 1.30 -0.15 -4.16
C TYR A 21 2.13 0.03 -2.90
N TYR A 22 1.87 -0.82 -1.92
CA TYR A 22 2.78 -1.09 -0.82
C TYR A 22 3.54 -2.38 -1.06
N ARG A 23 4.78 -2.41 -0.57
CA ARG A 23 5.53 -3.64 -0.32
C ARG A 23 5.59 -3.85 1.18
N LYS A 24 5.26 -5.06 1.65
CA LYS A 24 5.25 -5.42 3.07
C LYS A 24 6.61 -5.09 3.70
N GLY A 25 6.59 -4.42 4.84
CA GLY A 25 7.79 -3.90 5.52
C GLY A 25 8.23 -2.49 5.08
N SER A 26 7.72 -1.96 3.95
CA SER A 26 7.94 -0.56 3.56
C SER A 26 6.80 0.32 4.05
N PRO A 27 7.08 1.39 4.82
CA PRO A 27 6.04 2.29 5.32
C PRO A 27 5.48 3.23 4.25
N TYR A 28 6.15 3.33 3.09
CA TYR A 28 5.76 4.22 2.01
C TYR A 28 5.20 3.44 0.83
N ALA A 29 4.07 3.92 0.31
CA ALA A 29 3.53 3.54 -0.98
C ALA A 29 4.42 4.08 -2.10
N LYS A 30 4.45 3.35 -3.21
CA LYS A 30 5.16 3.72 -4.44
C LYS A 30 4.18 3.82 -5.59
N GLY A 31 4.42 4.76 -6.49
CA GLY A 31 3.61 4.95 -7.70
C GLY A 31 3.82 3.84 -8.72
N LEU A 32 2.77 3.59 -9.50
CA LEU A 32 2.77 2.74 -10.69
C LEU A 32 2.25 3.56 -11.87
N LYS A 33 2.57 3.12 -13.09
CA LYS A 33 1.83 3.55 -14.27
C LYS A 33 0.43 2.95 -14.23
N LYS A 34 -0.51 3.58 -14.97
CA LYS A 34 -1.90 3.13 -15.03
C LYS A 34 -2.00 1.69 -15.54
N GLU A 35 -1.26 1.39 -16.60
CA GLU A 35 -1.25 0.09 -17.27
C GLU A 35 -0.70 -1.00 -16.35
N GLU A 36 0.39 -0.71 -15.64
CA GLU A 36 0.95 -1.62 -14.62
C GLU A 36 -0.10 -1.89 -13.53
N PHE A 37 -0.77 -0.86 -13.04
CA PHE A 37 -1.75 -1.01 -11.95
C PHE A 37 -2.96 -1.85 -12.35
N GLU A 38 -3.56 -1.59 -13.52
CA GLU A 38 -4.71 -2.35 -13.99
C GLU A 38 -4.34 -3.81 -14.29
N LEU A 39 -3.15 -4.06 -14.85
CA LEU A 39 -2.64 -5.42 -15.04
C LEU A 39 -2.51 -6.14 -13.70
N LEU A 40 -1.82 -5.54 -12.74
CA LEU A 40 -1.60 -6.11 -11.41
C LEU A 40 -2.93 -6.34 -10.66
N ARG A 41 -3.92 -5.46 -10.84
CA ARG A 41 -5.26 -5.60 -10.27
C ARG A 41 -6.03 -6.78 -10.85
N SER A 42 -5.77 -7.14 -12.11
CA SER A 42 -6.39 -8.30 -12.75
C SER A 42 -5.73 -9.64 -12.38
N CYS A 43 -4.53 -9.62 -11.79
CA CYS A 43 -3.79 -10.80 -11.33
C CYS A 43 -4.27 -11.27 -9.94
N ASP A 44 -5.46 -11.86 -9.90
CA ASP A 44 -6.13 -12.33 -8.68
C ASP A 44 -6.09 -13.86 -8.49
N GLY A 45 -5.42 -14.59 -9.39
CA GLY A 45 -5.37 -16.06 -9.40
C GLY A 45 -6.62 -16.74 -9.98
N LYS A 46 -7.65 -15.98 -10.39
CA LYS A 46 -8.92 -16.49 -10.91
C LYS A 46 -9.04 -16.31 -12.40
N ARG A 47 -8.69 -15.13 -12.91
CA ARG A 47 -8.74 -14.81 -14.33
C ARG A 47 -7.50 -15.32 -15.04
N GLU A 48 -7.66 -15.75 -16.27
CA GLU A 48 -6.52 -16.01 -17.16
C GLU A 48 -6.00 -14.69 -17.71
N GLN A 49 -4.67 -14.59 -17.82
CA GLN A 49 -3.98 -13.49 -18.46
C GLN A 49 -3.34 -14.00 -19.75
N GLU A 50 -3.44 -13.17 -20.78
CA GLU A 50 -2.67 -13.31 -22.01
C GLU A 50 -1.23 -12.94 -21.73
N ALA A 51 -0.29 -13.67 -22.34
CA ALA A 51 1.11 -13.34 -22.23
C ALA A 51 1.40 -12.07 -23.03
N ASP A 52 1.93 -11.06 -22.33
CA ASP A 52 2.45 -9.84 -22.95
C ASP A 52 3.75 -9.40 -22.25
N ASP A 53 4.49 -8.49 -22.89
CA ASP A 53 5.76 -7.99 -22.39
C ASP A 53 5.63 -7.35 -20.99
N LEU A 54 4.48 -6.77 -20.67
CA LEU A 54 4.24 -6.09 -19.40
C LEU A 54 4.06 -7.09 -18.26
N LEU A 55 3.33 -8.18 -18.51
CA LEU A 55 3.12 -9.30 -17.59
C LEU A 55 4.44 -9.98 -17.27
N GLU A 56 5.25 -10.27 -18.29
CA GLU A 56 6.60 -10.83 -18.11
C GLU A 56 7.48 -9.88 -17.29
N THR A 57 7.43 -8.58 -17.58
CA THR A 57 8.17 -7.56 -16.83
C THR A 57 7.71 -7.50 -15.36
N MET A 58 6.40 -7.54 -15.09
CA MET A 58 5.86 -7.53 -13.73
C MET A 58 6.24 -8.79 -12.95
N ALA A 59 6.23 -9.95 -13.61
CA ALA A 59 6.67 -11.21 -13.03
C ALA A 59 8.18 -11.19 -12.70
N ALA A 60 9.02 -10.73 -13.64
CA ALA A 60 10.46 -10.60 -13.43
C ALA A 60 10.81 -9.62 -12.29
N ARG A 61 10.01 -8.55 -12.12
CA ARG A 61 10.16 -7.60 -11.01
C ARG A 61 9.61 -8.12 -9.67
N GLY A 62 9.01 -9.30 -9.66
CA GLY A 62 8.48 -9.96 -8.47
C GLY A 62 7.18 -9.36 -7.92
N PHE A 63 6.36 -8.76 -8.79
CA PHE A 63 5.03 -8.28 -8.40
C PHE A 63 3.96 -9.38 -8.46
N ILE A 64 4.13 -10.33 -9.38
CA ILE A 64 3.21 -11.43 -9.64
C ILE A 64 3.98 -12.73 -9.86
N HIS A 65 3.27 -13.84 -9.76
CA HIS A 65 3.77 -15.16 -10.09
C HIS A 65 2.66 -16.06 -10.64
N PRO A 66 2.98 -17.10 -11.42
CA PRO A 66 2.00 -18.06 -11.90
C PRO A 66 1.26 -18.72 -10.73
N CYS A 67 -0.06 -18.69 -10.78
CA CYS A 67 -0.94 -19.29 -9.77
C CYS A 67 -0.94 -20.82 -9.93
N ARG A 68 -0.61 -21.56 -8.87
CA ARG A 68 -0.45 -23.03 -8.89
C ARG A 68 -1.70 -23.81 -8.49
N GLY A 69 -2.87 -23.17 -8.43
CA GLY A 69 -4.12 -23.84 -8.06
C GLY A 69 -5.20 -22.89 -7.55
N GLU A 70 -5.57 -23.04 -6.29
CA GLU A 70 -6.61 -22.28 -5.58
C GLU A 70 -6.02 -21.16 -4.68
N GLU A 71 -4.90 -20.57 -5.10
CA GLU A 71 -4.34 -19.44 -4.38
C GLU A 71 -5.31 -18.25 -4.44
N ASN A 72 -5.47 -17.57 -3.30
CA ASN A 72 -6.35 -16.42 -3.18
C ASN A 72 -5.60 -15.26 -2.53
N LEU A 73 -5.92 -14.04 -2.96
CA LEU A 73 -5.39 -12.84 -2.33
C LEU A 73 -5.84 -12.74 -0.88
N THR A 74 -4.89 -12.45 0.01
CA THR A 74 -5.18 -12.09 1.39
C THR A 74 -5.86 -10.72 1.48
N ASP A 75 -6.56 -10.43 2.59
CA ASP A 75 -7.23 -9.14 2.80
C ASP A 75 -6.29 -7.93 2.78
N TRP A 76 -5.00 -8.16 3.05
CA TRP A 76 -3.95 -7.15 2.90
C TRP A 76 -3.71 -6.79 1.43
N GLN A 77 -3.62 -7.78 0.55
CA GLN A 77 -3.29 -7.59 -0.87
C GLN A 77 -4.44 -6.99 -1.66
N LYS A 78 -5.69 -7.30 -1.28
CA LYS A 78 -6.91 -6.79 -1.94
C LYS A 78 -6.82 -5.28 -2.14
N TYR A 79 -7.17 -4.85 -3.35
CA TYR A 79 -7.21 -3.43 -3.73
C TYR A 79 -8.13 -2.65 -2.79
N ARG A 80 -7.69 -1.45 -2.38
CA ARG A 80 -8.50 -0.50 -1.61
C ARG A 80 -8.41 0.88 -2.21
N HIS A 81 -9.58 1.50 -2.39
CA HIS A 81 -9.72 2.91 -2.68
C HIS A 81 -9.91 3.69 -1.38
N CYS A 82 -9.21 4.81 -1.26
CA CYS A 82 -9.35 5.74 -0.16
C CYS A 82 -9.66 7.12 -0.73
N GLU A 83 -10.73 7.76 -0.26
CA GLU A 83 -11.19 9.04 -0.82
C GLU A 83 -10.30 10.23 -0.41
N ASN A 84 -9.48 10.06 0.64
CA ASN A 84 -8.51 11.07 1.08
C ASN A 84 -7.27 11.12 0.17
N ARG A 85 -6.52 12.22 0.28
CA ARG A 85 -5.14 12.29 -0.26
C ARG A 85 -4.22 11.31 0.47
N TYR A 86 -3.14 10.91 -0.19
CA TYR A 86 -2.15 10.02 0.42
C TYR A 86 -1.44 10.69 1.61
N PHE A 87 -1.57 10.10 2.80
CA PHE A 87 -0.88 10.50 4.03
C PHE A 87 -0.13 9.29 4.62
N PRO A 88 1.20 9.20 4.48
CA PRO A 88 1.97 8.01 4.88
C PRO A 88 2.09 7.82 6.39
N LYS A 89 1.91 8.90 7.16
CA LYS A 89 2.12 8.92 8.60
C LYS A 89 1.06 9.80 9.25
N VAL A 90 0.61 9.37 10.41
CA VAL A 90 -0.26 10.14 11.30
C VAL A 90 0.47 10.23 12.63
N ASN A 91 0.61 11.44 13.16
CA ASN A 91 0.94 11.64 14.56
C ASN A 91 -0.37 11.66 15.33
N TRP A 92 -0.62 10.62 16.12
CA TRP A 92 -1.80 10.56 16.97
C TRP A 92 -1.40 10.91 18.40
N MET A 93 -1.80 12.11 18.85
CA MET A 93 -1.65 12.54 20.22
C MET A 93 -2.85 12.06 21.05
N ILE A 94 -2.61 11.19 22.04
CA ILE A 94 -3.71 10.57 22.81
C ILE A 94 -4.36 11.56 23.78
N THR A 95 -3.57 12.28 24.59
CA THR A 95 -4.08 13.22 25.60
C THR A 95 -3.54 14.64 25.48
N GLY A 96 -2.35 14.80 24.88
CA GLY A 96 -1.59 16.06 24.88
C GLY A 96 -1.09 16.52 26.25
N LYS A 97 -1.38 15.76 27.32
CA LYS A 97 -0.97 16.05 28.69
C LYS A 97 0.27 15.25 29.05
N CYS A 98 1.29 15.94 29.52
CA CYS A 98 2.51 15.35 30.07
C CYS A 98 2.71 15.89 31.50
N ASN A 99 3.26 15.07 32.40
CA ASN A 99 3.61 15.49 33.76
C ASN A 99 5.08 15.93 33.89
N TYR A 100 5.81 16.03 32.78
CA TYR A 100 7.18 16.53 32.72
C TYR A 100 7.23 17.91 32.07
N ASN A 101 8.20 18.72 32.51
CA ASN A 101 8.49 20.03 31.95
C ASN A 101 9.88 20.05 31.28
N CYS A 102 10.00 19.37 30.14
CA CYS A 102 11.25 19.31 29.41
C CYS A 102 11.48 20.60 28.62
N LEU A 103 12.65 21.25 28.80
CA LEU A 103 13.00 22.57 28.25
C LEU A 103 12.74 22.76 26.74
N HIS A 104 12.81 21.70 25.93
CA HIS A 104 12.64 21.75 24.47
C HIS A 104 11.42 20.99 23.95
N CYS A 105 10.51 20.56 24.84
CA CYS A 105 9.33 19.79 24.45
C CYS A 105 8.12 20.70 24.22
N PHE A 106 7.56 20.68 23.02
CA PHE A 106 6.33 21.43 22.72
C PHE A 106 5.11 20.96 23.55
N ASN A 107 5.13 19.72 24.05
CA ASN A 107 4.11 19.13 24.93
C ASN A 107 4.50 19.20 26.42
N ALA A 108 5.46 20.05 26.81
CA ALA A 108 5.81 20.26 28.22
C ALA A 108 4.59 20.71 29.03
N ALA A 109 4.54 20.32 30.30
CA ALA A 109 3.38 20.53 31.17
C ALA A 109 2.97 22.02 31.31
N ASP A 110 3.92 22.94 31.23
CA ASP A 110 3.73 24.39 31.35
C ASP A 110 3.39 25.10 30.02
N ASN A 111 3.49 24.41 28.88
CA ASN A 111 3.08 24.93 27.57
C ASN A 111 1.56 24.81 27.33
N ALA A 112 0.84 24.09 28.19
CA ALA A 112 -0.62 24.05 28.15
C ALA A 112 -1.19 25.38 28.69
N HIS A 113 -1.37 26.37 27.82
CA HIS A 113 -2.05 27.61 28.18
C HIS A 113 -3.55 27.35 28.51
N PRO A 114 -4.12 28.08 29.49
CA PRO A 114 -5.54 27.98 29.83
C PRO A 114 -6.47 28.51 28.73
#